data_AF-A0A8T4FBZ7-F1
#
_entry.id   AF-A0A8T4FBZ7-F1
#
_cell.length_a   1.000
_cell.length_b   1.000
_cell.length_c   1.000
_cell.angle_alpha   90.00
_cell.angle_beta   90.00
_cell.angle_gamma   90.00
#
_symmetry.space_group_name_H-M   'P 1'
#
loop_
_entity.id
_entity.type
_entity.pdbx_description
1 polymer ?
#
loop_
_entity_poly.entity_id
_entity_poly.type
_entity_poly.pdbx_seq_one_letter_code
_entity_poly.pdbx_strand_id
1 'polypeptide(L)'
;MEVPDPRPGHQKYTTAFDAVFAAIGVRTILTPIRAPRANAIAERWILTARRECLDRMLIVGRQHLVRVLTEYLEHYNDHRPHRTLDQRPPNGRADPPPAADPPNRARIIRRDRLGGLIHEYAQVA
;
A
#
# COMPACT_ATOMS: atom_id res chain seq x y z
N MET A 1 29.34 22.34 -21.15
CA MET A 1 29.89 21.88 -19.86
C MET A 1 28.77 21.12 -19.17
N GLU A 2 28.76 19.80 -19.31
CA GLU A 2 27.71 18.94 -18.75
C GLU A 2 27.93 18.85 -17.24
N VAL A 3 26.94 19.29 -16.46
CA VAL A 3 26.99 19.21 -14.99
C VAL A 3 26.93 17.73 -14.62
N PRO A 4 27.91 17.20 -13.86
CA PRO A 4 27.90 15.78 -13.50
C PRO A 4 26.65 15.42 -12.70
N ASP A 5 26.04 14.28 -13.01
CA ASP A 5 24.85 13.79 -12.30
C ASP A 5 25.17 13.64 -10.80
N PRO A 6 24.46 14.36 -9.91
CA PRO A 6 24.72 14.34 -8.47
C PRO A 6 24.36 13.00 -7.80
N ARG A 7 23.99 11.95 -8.56
CA ARG A 7 23.61 10.63 -8.08
C ARG A 7 24.73 9.59 -8.24
N PRO A 8 25.69 9.47 -7.30
CA PRO A 8 26.60 8.33 -7.30
C PRO A 8 25.81 7.05 -6.98
N GLY A 9 25.60 6.19 -7.98
CA GLY A 9 25.15 4.80 -7.79
C GLY A 9 23.68 4.47 -8.06
N HIS A 10 22.86 5.40 -8.57
CA HIS A 10 21.44 5.14 -8.88
C HIS A 10 21.14 5.15 -10.39
N GLN A 11 21.70 4.19 -11.14
CA GLN A 11 21.47 4.07 -12.60
C GLN A 11 20.00 3.91 -13.04
N LYS A 12 19.09 3.59 -12.11
CA LYS A 12 17.67 3.35 -12.41
C LYS A 12 16.82 4.62 -12.48
N TYR A 13 17.24 5.70 -11.83
CA TYR A 13 16.48 6.95 -11.75
C TYR A 13 17.33 8.08 -12.31
N THR A 14 17.07 8.46 -13.56
CA THR A 14 17.85 9.43 -14.33
C THR A 14 17.29 10.84 -14.21
N THR A 15 18.02 11.83 -14.73
CA THR A 15 17.52 13.22 -14.81
C THR A 15 16.21 13.32 -15.61
N ALA A 16 16.03 12.47 -16.62
CA ALA A 16 14.77 12.42 -17.38
C ALA A 16 13.58 11.95 -16.52
N PHE A 17 13.82 11.06 -15.54
CA PHE A 17 12.80 10.65 -14.58
C PHE A 17 12.36 11.83 -13.70
N ASP A 18 13.31 12.60 -13.17
CA ASP A 18 12.99 13.78 -12.34
C ASP A 18 12.28 14.88 -13.13
N ALA A 19 12.60 15.03 -14.43
CA ALA A 19 11.97 16.02 -15.29
C ALA A 19 10.44 15.80 -15.39
N VAL A 20 9.96 14.55 -15.36
CA VAL A 20 8.53 14.24 -15.35
C VAL A 20 7.85 14.77 -14.09
N PHE A 21 8.49 14.62 -12.91
CA PHE A 21 7.96 15.14 -11.65
C PHE A 21 8.04 16.66 -11.58
N ALA A 22 9.15 17.25 -12.05
CA ALA A 22 9.32 18.69 -12.12
C ALA A 22 8.24 19.35 -13.01
N ALA A 23 7.87 18.71 -14.12
CA ALA A 23 6.82 19.20 -15.02
C ALA A 23 5.43 19.29 -14.35
N ILE A 24 5.18 18.49 -13.30
CA ILE A 24 3.95 18.54 -12.49
C ILE A 24 4.15 19.29 -11.16
N GLY A 25 5.24 20.04 -11.01
CA GLY A 25 5.52 20.84 -9.81
C GLY A 25 6.00 20.04 -8.60
N VAL A 26 6.40 18.77 -8.78
CA VAL A 26 6.89 17.90 -7.71
C VAL A 26 8.42 17.94 -7.65
N ARG A 27 8.95 18.23 -6.46
CA ARG A 27 10.39 18.21 -6.19
C ARG A 27 10.84 16.81 -5.76
N THR A 28 11.72 16.17 -6.54
CA THR A 28 12.37 14.93 -6.12
C THR A 28 13.34 15.19 -4.96
N ILE A 29 13.26 14.37 -3.91
CA ILE A 29 14.20 14.37 -2.78
C ILE A 29 14.86 13.00 -2.72
N LEU A 30 16.19 12.96 -2.69
CA LEU A 30 16.93 11.72 -2.58
C LEU A 30 16.99 11.27 -1.11
N THR A 31 16.71 10.00 -0.88
CA THR A 31 16.99 9.36 0.40
C THR A 31 18.50 9.42 0.66
N PRO A 32 18.97 9.93 1.80
CA PRO A 32 20.39 9.99 2.10
C PRO A 32 21.03 8.60 2.13
N ILE A 33 22.29 8.52 1.69
CA ILE A 33 23.06 7.28 1.68
C ILE A 33 23.18 6.75 3.11
N ARG A 34 22.88 5.46 3.31
CA ARG A 34 22.96 4.76 4.61
C ARG A 34 22.09 5.40 5.72
N ALA A 35 20.98 6.03 5.36
CA ALA A 35 20.01 6.57 6.32
C ALA A 35 18.73 5.72 6.40
N PRO A 36 18.70 4.64 7.21
CA PRO A 36 17.55 3.73 7.27
C PRO A 36 16.24 4.42 7.68
N ARG A 37 16.34 5.46 8.52
CA ARG A 37 15.16 6.24 8.93
C ARG A 37 14.50 7.00 7.78
N ALA A 38 15.28 7.44 6.79
CA ALA A 38 14.76 8.22 5.67
C ALA A 38 13.90 7.37 4.71
N ASN A 39 14.02 6.05 4.74
CA ASN A 39 13.22 5.11 3.93
C ASN A 39 12.29 4.21 4.77
N ALA A 40 12.24 4.43 6.10
CA ALA A 40 11.59 3.50 7.03
C ALA A 40 10.10 3.29 6.73
N ILE A 41 9.40 4.29 6.19
CA ILE A 41 7.97 4.16 5.83
C ILE A 41 7.79 3.17 4.68
N ALA A 42 8.56 3.33 3.59
CA ALA A 42 8.49 2.43 2.44
C ALA A 42 8.94 1.01 2.81
N GLU A 43 10.03 0.88 3.57
CA GLU A 43 10.51 -0.42 4.05
C GLU A 43 9.50 -1.12 4.95
N ARG A 44 8.85 -0.37 5.85
CA ARG A 44 7.79 -0.91 6.69
C ARG A 44 6.60 -1.36 5.87
N TRP A 45 6.19 -0.59 4.86
CA TRP A 45 5.12 -0.98 3.94
C TRP A 45 5.45 -2.28 3.20
N ILE A 46 6.66 -2.40 2.63
CA ILE A 46 7.11 -3.61 1.93
C ILE A 46 7.08 -4.82 2.87
N LEU A 47 7.58 -4.66 4.10
CA LEU A 47 7.59 -5.72 5.10
C LEU A 47 6.17 -6.17 5.48
N THR A 48 5.22 -5.24 5.57
CA THR A 48 3.81 -5.54 5.82
C THR A 48 3.21 -6.33 4.65
N ALA A 49 3.40 -5.88 3.41
CA ALA A 49 2.92 -6.60 2.22
C ALA A 49 3.49 -8.01 2.11
N ARG A 50 4.78 -8.18 2.43
CA ARG A 50 5.42 -9.49 2.47
C ARG A 50 4.82 -10.41 3.52
N ARG A 51 4.78 -9.96 4.78
CA ARG A 51 4.30 -10.77 5.91
C ARG A 51 2.83 -11.16 5.80
N GLU A 52 2.01 -10.27 5.25
CA GLU A 52 0.57 -10.50 5.15
C GLU A 52 0.21 -11.33 3.91
N CYS A 53 0.92 -11.13 2.80
CA CYS A 53 0.59 -11.69 1.50
C CYS A 53 1.72 -12.54 0.90
N LEU A 54 2.83 -11.91 0.48
CA LEU A 54 3.78 -12.55 -0.43
C LEU A 54 4.59 -13.70 0.17
N ASP A 55 4.81 -13.72 1.48
CA ASP A 55 5.52 -14.81 2.16
C ASP A 55 4.61 -16.05 2.37
N ARG A 56 3.31 -15.95 2.03
CA ARG A 56 2.30 -17.01 2.22
C ARG A 56 1.69 -17.51 0.91
N MET A 57 2.15 -17.00 -0.22
CA MET A 57 1.61 -17.34 -1.54
C MET A 57 2.74 -17.69 -2.50
N LEU A 58 2.57 -18.78 -3.24
CA LEU A 58 3.46 -19.11 -4.35
C LEU A 58 3.15 -18.19 -5.55
N ILE A 59 4.12 -17.35 -5.90
CA ILE A 59 4.02 -16.46 -7.04
C ILE A 59 4.55 -17.16 -8.29
N VAL A 60 3.63 -17.58 -9.17
CA VAL A 60 3.95 -18.33 -10.39
C VAL A 60 4.44 -17.48 -11.58
N GLY A 61 4.48 -16.14 -11.45
CA GLY A 61 4.99 -15.26 -12.49
C GLY A 61 4.65 -13.79 -12.31
N ARG A 62 5.16 -12.93 -13.20
CA ARG A 62 4.99 -11.47 -13.12
C ARG A 62 3.53 -11.02 -13.17
N GLN A 63 2.73 -11.56 -14.09
CA GLN A 63 1.31 -11.19 -14.20
C GLN A 63 0.54 -11.58 -12.94
N HIS A 64 0.84 -12.75 -12.37
CA HIS A 64 0.28 -13.18 -11.10
C HIS A 64 0.69 -12.24 -9.96
N LEU A 65 1.97 -11.89 -9.86
CA LEU A 65 2.45 -10.93 -8.86
C LEU A 65 1.73 -9.58 -8.95
N VAL A 66 1.57 -9.04 -10.16
CA VAL A 66 0.87 -7.77 -10.37
C VAL A 66 -0.57 -7.89 -9.88
N ARG A 67 -1.29 -8.94 -10.26
CA ARG A 67 -2.68 -9.16 -9.80
C ARG A 67 -2.77 -9.26 -8.28
N VAL A 68 -1.89 -10.03 -7.65
CA VAL A 68 -1.83 -10.21 -6.20
C VAL A 68 -1.55 -8.89 -5.49
N LEU A 69 -0.58 -8.11 -5.97
CA LEU A 69 -0.25 -6.80 -5.39
C LEU A 69 -1.37 -5.78 -5.60
N THR A 70 -2.04 -5.78 -6.76
CA THR A 70 -3.21 -4.91 -7.00
C THR A 70 -4.32 -5.21 -6.00
N GLU A 71 -4.68 -6.48 -5.83
CA GLU A 71 -5.72 -6.86 -4.88
C GLU A 71 -5.30 -6.60 -3.42
N TYR A 72 -4.03 -6.81 -3.08
CA TYR A 72 -3.50 -6.44 -1.77
C TYR A 72 -3.52 -4.92 -1.53
N LEU A 73 -3.26 -4.10 -2.54
CA LEU A 73 -3.30 -2.63 -2.43
C LEU A 73 -4.72 -2.12 -2.17
N GLU A 74 -5.74 -2.67 -2.83
CA GLU A 74 -7.14 -2.40 -2.52
C GLU A 74 -7.44 -2.73 -1.06
N HIS A 75 -7.07 -3.94 -0.61
CA HIS A 75 -7.24 -4.32 0.79
C HIS A 75 -6.53 -3.34 1.74
N TYR A 76 -5.26 -3.02 1.48
CA TYR A 76 -4.43 -2.18 2.33
C TYR A 76 -5.00 -0.77 2.50
N ASN A 77 -5.48 -0.19 1.40
CA ASN A 77 -5.95 1.20 1.34
C ASN A 77 -7.42 1.35 1.74
N ASP A 78 -8.25 0.34 1.53
CA ASP A 78 -9.71 0.46 1.67
C ASP A 78 -10.30 -0.36 2.83
N HIS A 79 -9.59 -1.36 3.37
CA HIS A 79 -10.16 -2.26 4.38
C HIS A 79 -9.26 -2.58 5.57
N ARG A 80 -7.95 -2.70 5.35
CA ARG A 80 -6.97 -3.10 6.36
C ARG A 80 -7.03 -2.13 7.55
N PRO A 81 -7.16 -2.61 8.79
CA PRO A 81 -7.17 -1.72 9.95
C PRO A 81 -5.75 -1.21 10.24
N HIS A 82 -5.60 0.11 10.41
CA HIS A 82 -4.33 0.74 10.79
C HIS A 82 -4.42 1.36 12.17
N ARG A 83 -3.54 0.93 13.08
CA ARG A 83 -3.54 1.40 14.47
C ARG A 83 -3.34 2.91 14.61
N THR A 84 -2.53 3.50 13.73
CA THR A 84 -2.27 4.94 13.70
C THR A 84 -3.44 5.76 13.15
N LEU A 85 -4.44 5.10 12.58
CA LEU A 85 -5.64 5.72 11.99
C LEU A 85 -6.91 5.22 12.72
N ASP A 86 -6.83 4.92 14.02
CA ASP A 86 -7.98 4.44 14.81
C ASP A 86 -8.67 3.20 14.22
N GLN A 87 -7.87 2.25 13.71
CA GLN A 87 -8.35 1.05 13.01
C GLN A 87 -9.09 1.33 11.69
N ARG A 88 -9.01 2.56 11.18
CA ARG A 88 -9.50 2.90 9.84
C ARG A 88 -8.43 2.62 8.78
N PRO A 89 -8.85 2.34 7.54
CA PRO A 89 -7.97 2.25 6.39
C PRO A 89 -7.58 3.66 5.87
N PRO A 90 -6.49 3.80 5.10
CA PRO A 90 -5.97 5.07 4.60
C PRO A 90 -6.98 5.89 3.80
N ASN A 91 -7.79 5.25 2.95
CA ASN A 91 -8.83 5.92 2.18
C ASN A 91 -10.11 6.20 3.01
N GLY A 92 -10.09 5.87 4.30
CA GLY A 92 -11.26 5.91 5.17
C GLY A 92 -12.17 4.70 4.98
N ARG A 93 -12.98 4.40 6.01
CA ARG A 93 -14.14 3.53 5.81
C ARG A 93 -15.23 4.39 5.19
N ALA A 94 -15.92 3.87 4.18
CA ALA A 94 -17.32 4.24 4.03
C ALA A 94 -17.97 3.73 5.32
N ASP A 95 -18.12 4.61 6.32
CA ASP A 95 -18.81 4.24 7.55
C ASP A 95 -20.18 3.70 7.11
N PRO A 96 -20.50 2.42 7.39
CA PRO A 96 -21.86 1.98 7.16
C PRO A 96 -22.75 2.93 7.97
N PRO A 97 -23.91 3.34 7.44
CA PRO A 97 -24.84 4.18 8.20
C PRO A 97 -25.02 3.54 9.58
N PRO A 98 -25.11 4.35 10.65
CA PRO A 98 -25.27 3.82 12.00
C PRO A 98 -26.39 2.79 11.97
N ALA A 99 -26.07 1.55 12.40
CA ALA A 99 -27.00 0.44 12.33
C ALA A 99 -28.34 0.90 12.92
N ALA A 100 -29.40 0.89 12.09
CA ALA A 100 -30.74 1.17 12.58
C ALA A 100 -31.18 0.11 13.62
N ASP A 101 -30.57 -1.08 13.52
CA ASP A 101 -30.75 -2.20 14.42
C ASP A 101 -29.75 -2.20 15.58
N PRO A 102 -30.13 -2.69 16.77
CA PRO A 102 -29.22 -2.89 17.90
C PRO A 102 -28.03 -3.78 17.49
N PRO A 103 -26.85 -3.63 18.12
CA PRO A 103 -25.59 -4.24 17.69
C PRO A 103 -25.63 -5.78 17.54
N ASN A 104 -26.61 -6.45 18.16
CA ASN A 104 -26.82 -7.90 18.07
C ASN A 104 -27.60 -8.36 16.82
N ARG A 105 -28.04 -7.44 15.96
CA ARG A 105 -28.77 -7.72 14.71
C ARG A 105 -28.04 -7.29 13.44
N ALA A 106 -26.90 -6.61 13.56
CA ALA A 106 -26.10 -6.21 12.41
C ALA A 106 -25.65 -7.44 11.62
N ARG A 107 -26.13 -7.58 10.39
CA ARG A 107 -25.74 -8.68 9.51
C ARG A 107 -24.30 -8.43 9.06
N ILE A 108 -23.40 -9.38 9.32
CA ILE A 108 -22.00 -9.31 8.90
C ILE A 108 -21.81 -10.14 7.63
N ILE A 109 -21.22 -9.55 6.60
CA ILE A 109 -20.75 -10.26 5.41
C ILE A 109 -19.23 -10.39 5.48
N ARG A 110 -18.75 -11.62 5.25
CA ARG A 110 -17.34 -11.91 5.02
C ARG A 110 -17.08 -11.91 3.51
N ARG A 111 -16.00 -11.25 3.10
CA ARG A 111 -15.44 -11.30 1.75
C ARG A 111 -14.03 -11.87 1.82
N ASP A 112 -13.77 -12.89 1.01
CA ASP A 112 -12.44 -13.46 0.87
C ASP A 112 -11.68 -12.78 -0.25
N ARG A 113 -10.41 -12.50 0.02
CA ARG A 113 -9.43 -11.94 -0.91
C ARG A 113 -8.24 -12.88 -1.02
N LEU A 114 -7.55 -12.84 -2.15
CA LEU A 114 -6.30 -13.57 -2.39
C LEU A 114 -6.43 -15.08 -2.10
N GLY A 115 -7.51 -15.70 -2.58
CA GLY A 115 -7.78 -17.13 -2.37
C GLY A 115 -8.11 -17.49 -0.92
N GLY A 116 -8.63 -16.54 -0.13
CA GLY A 116 -8.95 -16.74 1.28
C GLY A 116 -7.77 -16.51 2.22
N LEU A 117 -6.65 -15.97 1.72
CA LEU A 117 -5.53 -15.55 2.57
C LEU A 117 -5.90 -14.34 3.43
N ILE A 118 -6.76 -13.47 2.89
CA ILE A 118 -7.24 -12.26 3.57
C ILE A 118 -8.76 -12.33 3.69
N HIS A 119 -9.25 -11.99 4.87
CA HIS A 119 -10.68 -11.93 5.17
C HIS A 119 -11.08 -10.50 5.51
N GLU A 120 -12.01 -9.98 4.73
CA GLU A 120 -12.63 -8.68 4.94
C GLU A 120 -14.03 -8.89 5.53
N TYR A 121 -14.45 -8.02 6.45
CA TYR A 121 -15.73 -8.10 7.13
C TYR A 121 -16.42 -6.75 7.09
N ALA A 122 -17.66 -6.72 6.61
CA ALA A 122 -18.49 -5.52 6.53
C ALA A 122 -19.86 -5.77 7.14
N GLN A 123 -20.46 -4.72 7.72
CA GLN A 123 -21.87 -4.75 8.12
C GLN A 123 -22.76 -4.42 6.92
N VAL A 124 -23.89 -5.11 6.81
CA VAL A 124 -24.95 -4.78 5.85
C VAL A 124 -25.88 -3.78 6.51
N ALA A 125 -26.19 -2.70 5.80
CA ALA A 125 -27.23 -1.75 6.18
C ALA A 125 -28.62 -2.39 6.14
#